data_AF-A0A8B9HM47-F1
#
_entry.id   AF-A0A8B9HM47-F1
#
_cell.length_a   1.000
_cell.length_b   1.000
_cell.length_c   1.000
_cell.angle_alpha   90.00
_cell.angle_beta   90.00
_cell.angle_gamma   90.00
#
_symmetry.space_group_name_H-M   'P 1'
#
loop_
_entity.id
_entity.type
_entity.pdbx_description
1 polymer ?
#
loop_
_entity_poly.entity_id
_entity_poly.type
_entity_poly.pdbx_seq_one_letter_code
_entity_poly.pdbx_strand_id
1 'polypeptide(L)'
;WKKSCFKFREPYSNLSYALEAERGGARAIQMAVQAHIIKYLLFTRPAECCTMESLGEVGDKEQERALAAALADILWTAGEERSATISLVTSERCFTPHLDYKLDNFTERLHLFTFKKKDDTRKFIYEHIQCFNEEGSHGVILFLYSLIFSRSIVRIQEDLDITSTHLLHFSLGNFSCRQALLNLLLTGRASPNVFNGSLLCDEDGNPLVQPLRGVLARSDVGFLHWSREQVGSMLKTPKLPIWVCNINGTYGVLFSFNRSLLSDWKMEHLFHLYFYNGQPTQGTTAILTIDTHSHHWESGSIDNQGDPEKRFPSLEMTIRTKWEGAAIDWNGTAPFF
;
A
#
# COMPACT_ATOMS: atom_id res chain seq x y z
N TRP A 1 8.17 9.73 10.77
CA TRP A 1 8.57 10.44 9.54
C TRP A 1 10.07 10.59 9.43
N LYS A 2 10.77 11.47 10.17
CA LYS A 2 12.25 11.56 10.05
C LYS A 2 12.96 10.23 10.37
N LYS A 3 12.55 9.50 11.40
CA LYS A 3 13.13 8.18 11.70
C LYS A 3 12.66 7.05 10.76
N SER A 4 11.78 7.32 9.81
CA SER A 4 11.12 6.29 9.00
C SER A 4 11.93 5.99 7.74
N CYS A 5 12.34 4.73 7.59
CA CYS A 5 13.00 4.15 6.42
C CYS A 5 12.32 2.82 6.01
N PHE A 6 12.75 2.22 4.91
CA PHE A 6 12.30 0.91 4.46
C PHE A 6 13.26 -0.17 4.97
N LYS A 7 13.21 -0.42 6.28
CA LYS A 7 14.04 -1.43 6.95
C LYS A 7 13.38 -2.81 6.83
N PHE A 8 14.10 -3.79 6.33
CA PHE A 8 13.65 -5.19 6.34
C PHE A 8 13.85 -5.85 7.70
N ARG A 9 13.11 -6.94 7.92
CA ARG A 9 13.41 -7.95 8.93
C ARG A 9 14.72 -8.65 8.64
N GLU A 10 15.21 -9.39 9.63
CA GLU A 10 16.44 -10.18 9.51
C GLU A 10 16.40 -11.09 8.27
N PRO A 11 17.46 -11.09 7.44
CA PRO A 11 17.59 -11.98 6.29
C PRO A 11 17.50 -13.44 6.71
N TYR A 12 17.04 -14.31 5.80
CA TYR A 12 16.93 -15.76 6.07
C TYR A 12 16.08 -16.12 7.30
N SER A 13 15.13 -15.27 7.67
CA SER A 13 14.14 -15.50 8.74
C SER A 13 12.73 -15.69 8.17
N ASN A 14 11.79 -16.16 9.00
CA ASN A 14 10.38 -16.36 8.62
C ASN A 14 9.68 -15.14 7.97
N LEU A 15 10.21 -13.94 8.21
CA LEU A 15 9.68 -12.69 7.69
C LEU A 15 10.73 -11.90 6.89
N SER A 16 11.77 -12.56 6.36
CA SER A 16 12.85 -11.89 5.62
C SER A 16 12.37 -11.12 4.39
N TYR A 17 11.23 -11.48 3.81
CA TYR A 17 10.57 -10.71 2.74
C TYR A 17 9.90 -9.40 3.19
N ALA A 18 9.87 -9.11 4.50
CA ALA A 18 8.96 -8.13 5.09
C ALA A 18 9.67 -6.91 5.68
N LEU A 19 9.06 -5.74 5.50
CA LEU A 19 9.48 -4.48 6.11
C LEU A 19 8.99 -4.37 7.56
N GLU A 20 9.81 -3.77 8.42
CA GLU A 20 9.42 -3.30 9.74
C GLU A 20 8.67 -1.97 9.62
N ALA A 21 7.46 -1.92 10.16
CA ALA A 21 6.65 -0.71 10.19
C ALA A 21 6.13 -0.47 11.61
N GLU A 22 6.92 0.28 12.37
CA GLU A 22 6.53 0.72 13.71
C GLU A 22 5.22 1.53 13.67
N ARG A 23 4.59 1.66 14.84
CA ARG A 23 3.40 2.51 14.98
C ARG A 23 3.78 3.95 14.65
N GLY A 24 3.29 4.46 13.53
CA GLY A 24 3.53 5.82 13.09
C GLY A 24 2.87 6.16 11.77
N GLY A 25 2.84 7.45 11.46
CA GLY A 25 2.20 8.00 10.26
C GLY A 25 2.67 7.45 8.92
N ALA A 26 3.93 6.98 8.87
CA ALA A 26 4.58 6.44 7.67
C ALA A 26 4.16 5.00 7.33
N ARG A 27 3.51 4.28 8.26
CA ARG A 27 3.16 2.87 8.10
C ARG A 27 2.33 2.59 6.84
N ALA A 28 1.42 3.49 6.50
CA ALA A 28 0.61 3.36 5.28
C ALA A 28 1.49 3.26 4.01
N ILE A 29 2.54 4.10 3.93
CA ILE A 29 3.50 4.09 2.83
C ILE A 29 4.33 2.81 2.85
N GLN A 30 4.83 2.42 4.02
CA GLN A 30 5.63 1.20 4.17
C GLN A 30 4.84 -0.05 3.79
N MET A 31 3.55 -0.14 4.15
CA MET A 31 2.69 -1.28 3.78
C MET A 31 2.30 -1.27 2.29
N ALA A 32 2.11 -0.10 1.68
CA ALA A 32 1.96 -0.02 0.24
C ALA A 32 3.23 -0.52 -0.48
N VAL A 33 4.41 -0.08 -0.05
CA VAL A 33 5.69 -0.58 -0.60
C VAL A 33 5.86 -2.08 -0.33
N GLN A 34 5.50 -2.57 0.86
CA GLN A 34 5.52 -4.00 1.19
C GLN A 34 4.67 -4.83 0.22
N ALA A 35 3.51 -4.34 -0.19
CA ALA A 35 2.68 -5.02 -1.17
C ALA A 35 3.36 -5.12 -2.55
N HIS A 36 4.09 -4.08 -2.96
CA HIS A 36 4.89 -4.12 -4.20
C HIS A 36 6.15 -4.99 -4.07
N ILE A 37 6.75 -5.10 -2.88
CA ILE A 37 7.82 -6.07 -2.60
C ILE A 37 7.30 -7.50 -2.77
N ILE A 38 6.14 -7.82 -2.19
CA ILE A 38 5.49 -9.12 -2.33
C ILE A 38 5.15 -9.38 -3.81
N LYS A 39 4.65 -8.38 -4.54
CA LYS A 39 4.42 -8.47 -6.00
C LYS A 39 5.70 -8.87 -6.75
N TYR A 40 6.83 -8.23 -6.43
CA TYR A 40 8.10 -8.54 -7.07
C TYR A 40 8.51 -9.99 -6.79
N LEU A 41 8.52 -10.38 -5.52
CA LEU A 41 8.97 -11.69 -5.07
C LEU A 41 8.07 -12.83 -5.55
N LEU A 42 6.75 -12.62 -5.65
CA LEU A 42 5.83 -13.69 -6.05
C LEU A 42 5.59 -13.80 -7.56
N PHE A 43 5.58 -12.67 -8.28
CA PHE A 43 5.02 -12.64 -9.64
C PHE A 43 5.92 -12.00 -10.69
N THR A 44 7.02 -11.35 -10.29
CA THR A 44 7.89 -10.63 -11.23
C THR A 44 9.27 -11.26 -11.35
N ARG A 45 9.83 -11.79 -10.26
CA ARG A 45 11.13 -12.46 -10.32
C ARG A 45 11.04 -13.76 -11.14
N PRO A 46 12.09 -14.10 -11.91
CA PRO A 46 12.15 -15.36 -12.65
C PRO A 46 12.43 -16.51 -11.66
N ALA A 47 11.41 -17.01 -10.98
CA ALA A 47 11.50 -18.18 -10.10
C ALA A 47 10.37 -19.16 -10.44
N GLU A 48 10.69 -20.47 -10.42
CA GLU A 48 9.81 -21.53 -10.95
C GLU A 48 8.61 -21.85 -10.06
N CYS A 49 8.68 -21.53 -8.76
CA CYS A 49 7.53 -21.57 -7.86
C CYS A 49 7.81 -20.73 -6.60
N CYS A 50 6.84 -19.97 -6.13
CA CYS A 50 6.97 -19.22 -4.87
C CYS A 50 6.12 -19.89 -3.78
N THR A 51 6.76 -20.25 -2.68
CA THR A 51 6.14 -20.79 -1.45
C THR A 51 6.41 -19.86 -0.28
N MET A 52 5.74 -20.07 0.86
CA MET A 52 6.09 -19.36 2.10
C MET A 52 7.54 -19.60 2.52
N GLU A 53 8.07 -20.80 2.33
CA GLU A 53 9.49 -21.12 2.60
C GLU A 53 10.41 -20.26 1.73
N SER A 54 10.09 -20.10 0.44
CA SER A 54 10.88 -19.24 -0.47
C SER A 54 10.86 -17.75 -0.10
N LEU A 55 9.84 -17.30 0.66
CA LEU A 55 9.79 -15.95 1.22
C LEU A 55 10.61 -15.83 2.52
N GLY A 56 10.86 -16.95 3.21
CA GLY A 56 11.76 -17.01 4.37
C GLY A 56 13.24 -17.03 3.99
N GLU A 57 13.57 -17.50 2.79
CA GLU A 57 14.94 -17.61 2.26
C GLU A 57 15.48 -16.32 1.60
N VAL A 58 14.77 -15.21 1.72
CA VAL A 58 15.20 -13.94 1.11
C VAL A 58 16.43 -13.40 1.86
N GLY A 59 17.57 -13.37 1.17
CA GLY A 59 18.81 -12.78 1.68
C GLY A 59 18.92 -11.27 1.40
N ASP A 60 19.95 -10.63 1.97
CA ASP A 60 20.16 -9.16 1.88
C ASP A 60 20.08 -8.61 0.46
N LYS A 61 20.83 -9.20 -0.47
CA LYS A 61 20.87 -8.75 -1.87
C LYS A 61 19.50 -8.82 -2.54
N GLU A 62 18.69 -9.81 -2.18
CA GLU A 62 17.36 -9.98 -2.75
C GLU A 62 16.35 -9.02 -2.11
N GLN A 63 16.49 -8.73 -0.81
CA GLN A 63 15.73 -7.66 -0.14
C GLN A 63 15.97 -6.30 -0.82
N GLU A 64 17.23 -5.94 -1.06
CA GLU A 64 17.59 -4.69 -1.74
C GLU A 64 17.04 -4.62 -3.17
N ARG A 65 17.13 -5.71 -3.93
CA ARG A 65 16.55 -5.79 -5.28
C ARG A 65 15.04 -5.66 -5.27
N ALA A 66 14.37 -6.34 -4.34
CA ALA A 66 12.93 -6.30 -4.20
C ALA A 66 12.44 -4.91 -3.81
N LEU A 67 13.14 -4.24 -2.89
CA LEU A 67 12.84 -2.85 -2.54
C LEU A 67 13.08 -1.90 -3.72
N ALA A 68 14.22 -1.99 -4.40
CA ALA A 68 14.49 -1.15 -5.56
C ALA A 68 13.45 -1.36 -6.67
N ALA A 69 13.05 -2.60 -6.92
CA ALA A 69 12.00 -2.93 -7.89
C ALA A 69 10.63 -2.36 -7.45
N ALA A 70 10.26 -2.50 -6.17
CA ALA A 70 9.00 -2.00 -5.64
C ALA A 70 8.91 -0.46 -5.71
N LEU A 71 9.95 0.24 -5.26
CA LEU A 71 9.99 1.71 -5.32
C LEU A 71 9.96 2.20 -6.79
N ALA A 72 10.75 1.57 -7.67
CA ALA A 72 10.75 1.93 -9.09
C ALA A 72 9.39 1.70 -9.75
N ASP A 73 8.72 0.59 -9.43
CA ASP A 73 7.40 0.25 -9.97
C ASP A 73 6.34 1.29 -9.58
N ILE A 74 6.28 1.66 -8.30
CA ILE A 74 5.35 2.68 -7.80
C ILE A 74 5.61 4.04 -8.46
N LEU A 75 6.87 4.49 -8.50
CA LEU A 75 7.22 5.78 -9.11
C LEU A 75 6.92 5.81 -10.62
N TRP A 76 7.17 4.69 -11.30
CA TRP A 76 6.89 4.55 -12.73
C TRP A 76 5.39 4.61 -13.03
N THR A 77 4.57 3.96 -12.20
CA THR A 77 3.10 4.03 -12.30
C THR A 77 2.61 5.47 -12.04
N ALA A 78 3.14 6.16 -11.03
CA ALA A 78 2.79 7.57 -10.75
C ALA A 78 3.14 8.52 -11.91
N GLY A 79 4.22 8.24 -12.63
CA GLY A 79 4.60 8.95 -13.86
C GLY A 79 3.97 8.42 -15.14
N GLU A 80 2.83 7.73 -15.04
CA GLU A 80 2.03 7.21 -16.17
C GLU A 80 2.83 6.33 -17.15
N GLU A 81 3.78 5.57 -16.61
CA GLU A 81 4.68 4.69 -17.37
C GLU A 81 5.57 5.41 -18.40
N ARG A 82 5.75 6.74 -18.26
CA ARG A 82 6.55 7.57 -19.17
C ARG A 82 7.87 8.02 -18.56
N SER A 83 7.85 8.36 -17.28
CA SER A 83 9.01 8.85 -16.56
C SER A 83 8.89 8.61 -15.06
N ALA A 84 10.01 8.63 -14.34
CA ALA A 84 10.02 8.67 -12.89
C ALA A 84 11.07 9.68 -12.42
N THR A 85 10.79 10.37 -11.33
CA THR A 85 11.70 11.33 -10.69
C THR A 85 12.07 10.82 -9.31
N ILE A 86 13.36 10.80 -9.01
CA ILE A 86 13.92 10.35 -7.74
C ILE A 86 14.54 11.55 -7.04
N SER A 87 14.23 11.71 -5.77
CA SER A 87 14.75 12.77 -4.91
C SER A 87 15.77 12.19 -3.94
N LEU A 88 17.01 12.70 -3.98
CA LEU A 88 18.07 12.31 -3.04
C LEU A 88 18.67 13.56 -2.38
N VAL A 89 19.19 13.40 -1.16
CA VAL A 89 19.96 14.44 -0.47
C VAL A 89 21.41 14.34 -0.89
N THR A 90 22.01 15.46 -1.29
CA THR A 90 23.44 15.54 -1.64
C THR A 90 24.17 16.50 -0.70
N SER A 91 25.49 16.63 -0.86
CA SER A 91 26.28 17.60 -0.09
C SER A 91 26.03 19.05 -0.51
N GLU A 92 25.63 19.27 -1.76
CA GLU A 92 25.48 20.59 -2.35
C GLU A 92 24.07 21.14 -2.14
N ARG A 93 23.97 22.44 -1.84
CA ARG A 93 22.69 23.11 -1.74
C ARG A 93 22.10 23.38 -3.12
N CYS A 94 20.83 23.08 -3.32
CA CYS A 94 20.10 23.38 -4.54
C CYS A 94 19.64 24.85 -4.63
N PHE A 95 19.63 25.57 -3.51
CA PHE A 95 19.43 27.03 -3.47
C PHE A 95 20.14 27.68 -2.28
N THR A 96 20.32 29.01 -2.36
CA THR A 96 20.84 29.80 -1.24
C THR A 96 19.67 30.29 -0.37
N PRO A 97 19.57 29.87 0.90
CA PRO A 97 18.47 30.24 1.78
C PRO A 97 18.49 31.74 2.10
N HIS A 98 17.34 32.40 1.99
CA HIS A 98 17.16 33.79 2.42
C HIS A 98 17.02 33.89 3.96
N LEU A 99 17.15 35.09 4.53
CA LEU A 99 17.13 35.32 5.99
C LEU A 99 15.88 34.74 6.69
N ASP A 100 14.72 34.80 6.04
CA ASP A 100 13.45 34.36 6.63
C ASP A 100 13.18 32.85 6.42
N TYR A 101 14.07 32.16 5.70
CA TYR A 101 13.92 30.74 5.43
C TYR A 101 14.43 29.91 6.62
N LYS A 102 13.53 29.12 7.22
CA LYS A 102 13.88 28.22 8.31
C LYS A 102 14.60 26.98 7.78
N LEU A 103 15.91 26.93 8.02
CA LEU A 103 16.75 25.80 7.62
C LEU A 103 16.31 24.49 8.27
N ASP A 104 16.18 23.44 7.45
CA ASP A 104 15.99 22.06 7.90
C ASP A 104 17.16 21.14 7.54
N ASN A 105 18.14 21.63 6.77
CA ASN A 105 19.32 20.92 6.28
C ASN A 105 18.98 19.66 5.47
N PHE A 106 17.79 19.61 4.91
CA PHE A 106 17.28 18.48 4.15
C PHE A 106 16.76 18.95 2.79
N THR A 107 15.78 19.86 2.80
CA THR A 107 15.13 20.34 1.58
C THR A 107 16.03 21.23 0.74
N GLU A 108 16.96 21.97 1.36
CA GLU A 108 17.94 22.81 0.66
C GLU A 108 19.01 21.99 -0.05
N ARG A 109 19.10 20.69 0.23
CA ARG A 109 20.06 19.75 -0.35
C ARG A 109 19.39 18.67 -1.19
N LEU A 110 18.11 18.82 -1.48
CA LEU A 110 17.34 17.86 -2.25
C LEU A 110 17.59 18.07 -3.75
N HIS A 111 18.08 17.05 -4.43
CA HIS A 111 18.29 17.03 -5.88
C HIS A 111 17.35 16.04 -6.55
N LEU A 112 16.92 16.37 -7.77
CA LEU A 112 15.94 15.62 -8.53
C LEU A 112 16.60 14.95 -9.74
N PHE A 113 16.40 13.65 -9.89
CA PHE A 113 16.90 12.84 -10.99
C PHE A 113 15.74 12.23 -11.76
N THR A 114 15.54 12.62 -13.01
CA THR A 114 14.42 12.16 -13.83
C THR A 114 14.90 11.16 -14.89
N PHE A 115 14.20 10.04 -14.96
CA PHE A 115 14.49 8.92 -15.86
C PHE A 115 13.33 8.67 -16.82
N LYS A 116 13.65 8.23 -18.04
CA LYS A 116 12.68 7.88 -19.10
C LYS A 116 12.61 6.39 -19.41
N LYS A 117 13.32 5.56 -18.65
CA LYS A 117 13.26 4.10 -18.76
C LYS A 117 13.13 3.48 -17.38
N LYS A 118 12.20 2.54 -17.22
CA LYS A 118 11.94 1.85 -15.95
C LYS A 118 13.16 1.13 -15.39
N ASP A 119 13.93 0.48 -16.27
CA ASP A 119 15.13 -0.25 -15.84
C ASP A 119 16.23 0.68 -15.31
N ASP A 120 16.40 1.87 -15.91
CA ASP A 120 17.36 2.88 -15.45
C ASP A 120 16.94 3.42 -14.08
N THR A 121 15.65 3.71 -13.89
CA THR A 121 15.07 4.09 -12.59
C THR A 121 15.37 3.03 -11.52
N ARG A 122 15.10 1.75 -11.82
CA ARG A 122 15.35 0.64 -10.88
C ARG A 122 16.83 0.52 -10.55
N LYS A 123 17.71 0.60 -11.54
CA LYS A 123 19.16 0.51 -11.36
C LYS A 123 19.67 1.65 -10.47
N PHE A 124 19.22 2.88 -10.73
CA PHE A 124 19.62 4.04 -9.92
C PHE A 124 19.17 3.93 -8.47
N ILE A 125 17.94 3.47 -8.21
CA ILE A 125 17.46 3.23 -6.82
C ILE A 125 18.30 2.15 -6.16
N TYR A 126 18.62 1.06 -6.87
CA TYR A 126 19.44 -0.02 -6.33
C TYR A 126 20.86 0.44 -5.96
N GLU A 127 21.48 1.26 -6.80
CA GLU A 127 22.81 1.85 -6.54
C GLU A 127 22.82 2.80 -5.32
N HIS A 128 21.67 3.39 -4.98
CA HIS A 128 21.51 4.33 -3.86
C HIS A 128 20.55 3.78 -2.78
N ILE A 129 20.45 2.45 -2.65
CA ILE A 129 19.45 1.80 -1.79
C ILE A 129 19.56 2.22 -0.32
N GLN A 130 20.78 2.52 0.12
CA GLN A 130 21.13 3.00 1.45
C GLN A 130 20.38 4.28 1.83
N CYS A 131 20.10 5.16 0.85
CA CYS A 131 19.30 6.36 1.07
C CYS A 131 17.84 6.06 1.46
N PHE A 132 17.36 4.84 1.23
CA PHE A 132 15.97 4.44 1.48
C PHE A 132 15.80 3.49 2.67
N ASN A 133 16.76 2.60 2.92
CA ASN A 133 16.65 1.54 3.94
C ASN A 133 17.44 1.81 5.23
N GLU A 134 18.48 2.66 5.22
CA GLU A 134 19.30 2.90 6.41
C GLU A 134 18.60 3.76 7.46
N GLU A 135 18.92 3.53 8.73
CA GLU A 135 18.42 4.35 9.84
C GLU A 135 18.98 5.78 9.75
N GLY A 136 18.11 6.77 9.90
CA GLY A 136 18.50 8.19 9.80
C GLY A 136 18.52 8.75 8.37
N SER A 137 18.39 7.93 7.33
CA SER A 137 18.35 8.36 5.92
C SER A 137 17.12 9.19 5.55
N HIS A 138 16.07 9.16 6.38
CA HIS A 138 14.76 9.74 6.07
C HIS A 138 14.12 9.13 4.81
N GLY A 139 14.43 7.86 4.50
CA GLY A 139 14.05 7.18 3.27
C GLY A 139 12.57 7.25 2.88
N VAL A 140 11.63 7.20 3.83
CA VAL A 140 10.20 7.36 3.51
C VAL A 140 9.86 8.77 3.04
N ILE A 141 10.53 9.80 3.59
CA ILE A 141 10.36 11.20 3.17
C ILE A 141 10.95 11.39 1.77
N LEU A 142 12.15 10.86 1.51
CA LEU A 142 12.79 10.91 0.18
C LEU A 142 11.91 10.24 -0.88
N PHE A 143 11.35 9.08 -0.56
CA PHE A 143 10.43 8.39 -1.44
C PHE A 143 9.14 9.17 -1.67
N LEU A 144 8.59 9.82 -0.64
CA LEU A 144 7.39 10.67 -0.80
C LEU A 144 7.65 11.85 -1.74
N TYR A 145 8.80 12.53 -1.63
CA TYR A 145 9.19 13.57 -2.59
C TYR A 145 9.33 12.99 -4.00
N SER A 146 10.02 11.87 -4.14
CA SER A 146 10.17 11.17 -5.42
C SER A 146 8.82 10.86 -6.07
N LEU A 147 7.84 10.40 -5.27
CA LEU A 147 6.48 10.11 -5.71
C LEU A 147 5.75 11.36 -6.19
N ILE A 148 5.82 12.43 -5.40
CA ILE A 148 5.19 13.71 -5.74
C ILE A 148 5.75 14.27 -7.04
N PHE A 149 7.07 14.25 -7.21
CA PHE A 149 7.72 14.74 -8.43
C PHE A 149 7.57 13.81 -9.64
N SER A 150 7.38 12.51 -9.43
CA SER A 150 7.06 11.57 -10.51
C SER A 150 5.66 11.83 -11.07
N ARG A 151 4.67 12.12 -10.20
CA ARG A 151 3.32 12.52 -10.64
C ARG A 151 3.26 13.98 -11.10
N SER A 152 4.12 14.85 -10.58
CA SER A 152 4.09 16.33 -10.66
C SER A 152 3.04 17.00 -9.77
N ILE A 153 3.38 18.18 -9.25
CA ILE A 153 2.51 18.97 -8.35
C ILE A 153 1.20 19.35 -9.05
N VAL A 154 1.26 19.80 -10.30
CA VAL A 154 0.09 20.22 -11.08
C VAL A 154 -0.90 19.07 -11.22
N ARG A 155 -0.43 17.88 -11.62
CA ARG A 155 -1.32 16.72 -11.77
C ARG A 155 -1.86 16.20 -10.45
N ILE A 156 -1.12 16.33 -9.35
CA ILE A 156 -1.65 16.01 -8.01
C ILE A 156 -2.81 16.95 -7.67
N GLN A 157 -2.66 18.25 -7.94
CA GLN A 157 -3.75 19.22 -7.72
C GLN A 157 -4.97 18.91 -8.59
N GLU A 158 -4.78 18.41 -9.81
CA GLU A 158 -5.86 17.96 -10.69
C GLU A 158 -6.49 16.62 -10.28
N ASP A 159 -5.74 15.75 -9.59
CA ASP A 159 -6.23 14.46 -9.10
C ASP A 159 -7.08 14.61 -7.84
N LEU A 160 -6.74 15.59 -6.99
CA LEU A 160 -7.48 15.92 -5.78
C LEU A 160 -8.82 16.58 -6.13
N ASP A 161 -9.77 16.52 -5.19
CA ASP A 161 -11.08 17.13 -5.34
C ASP A 161 -11.57 17.77 -4.03
N ILE A 162 -12.83 18.19 -4.00
CA ILE A 162 -13.44 18.87 -2.86
C ILE A 162 -13.47 18.03 -1.57
N THR A 163 -13.38 16.70 -1.65
CA THR A 163 -13.39 15.81 -0.48
C THR A 163 -12.05 15.81 0.25
N SER A 164 -10.96 16.13 -0.46
CA SER A 164 -9.63 16.18 0.13
C SER A 164 -8.65 16.96 -0.74
N THR A 165 -8.11 18.04 -0.19
CA THR A 165 -7.11 18.92 -0.83
C THR A 165 -5.67 18.63 -0.41
N HIS A 166 -5.46 17.62 0.44
CA HIS A 166 -4.15 17.30 1.03
C HIS A 166 -3.85 15.81 0.92
N LEU A 167 -2.56 15.45 0.80
CA LEU A 167 -2.09 14.06 0.83
C LEU A 167 -1.90 13.52 2.25
N LEU A 168 -1.58 14.41 3.18
CA LEU A 168 -1.35 14.11 4.60
C LEU A 168 -2.38 14.82 5.46
N HIS A 169 -2.72 14.22 6.60
CA HIS A 169 -3.57 14.81 7.61
C HIS A 169 -2.81 14.90 8.94
N PHE A 170 -2.74 16.10 9.52
CA PHE A 170 -2.19 16.26 10.86
C PHE A 170 -3.29 16.04 11.89
N SER A 171 -3.11 15.06 12.77
CA SER A 171 -4.03 14.74 13.86
C SER A 171 -3.27 14.18 15.06
N LEU A 172 -3.69 14.55 16.27
CA LEU A 172 -3.12 14.07 17.54
C LEU A 172 -1.59 14.20 17.61
N GLY A 173 -1.03 15.28 17.06
CA GLY A 173 0.42 15.54 17.09
C GLY A 173 1.24 14.74 16.07
N ASN A 174 0.61 14.00 15.16
CA ASN A 174 1.30 13.23 14.12
C ASN A 174 0.65 13.43 12.74
N PHE A 175 1.38 13.15 11.67
CA PHE A 175 0.83 13.15 10.30
C PHE A 175 0.41 11.73 9.92
N SER A 176 -0.84 11.52 9.55
CA SER A 176 -1.34 10.28 8.92
C SER A 176 -1.52 10.46 7.41
N CYS A 177 -1.53 9.35 6.69
CA CYS A 177 -1.75 9.34 5.25
C CYS A 177 -3.26 9.42 4.96
N ARG A 178 -3.67 10.29 4.03
CA ARG A 178 -5.05 10.30 3.50
C ARG A 178 -5.19 9.28 2.37
N GLN A 179 -6.43 8.94 2.04
CA GLN A 179 -6.74 8.00 0.96
C GLN A 179 -6.13 8.41 -0.38
N ALA A 180 -6.09 9.71 -0.69
CA ALA A 180 -5.43 10.25 -1.88
C ALA A 180 -3.97 9.79 -2.04
N LEU A 181 -3.21 9.74 -0.93
CA LEU A 181 -1.82 9.28 -0.98
C LEU A 181 -1.73 7.76 -1.18
N LEU A 182 -2.63 6.98 -0.58
CA LEU A 182 -2.70 5.54 -0.83
C LEU A 182 -3.04 5.24 -2.29
N ASN A 183 -4.05 5.92 -2.84
CA ASN A 183 -4.41 5.76 -4.24
C ASN A 183 -3.26 6.19 -5.17
N LEU A 184 -2.48 7.21 -4.80
CA LEU A 184 -1.28 7.59 -5.56
C LEU A 184 -0.24 6.46 -5.57
N LEU A 185 -0.02 5.80 -4.43
CA LEU A 185 0.91 4.67 -4.31
C LEU A 185 0.44 3.43 -5.09
N LEU A 186 -0.87 3.15 -5.08
CA LEU A 186 -1.44 1.93 -5.67
C LEU A 186 -1.78 2.06 -7.15
N THR A 187 -2.24 3.24 -7.58
CA THR A 187 -2.82 3.48 -8.92
C THR A 187 -2.05 4.52 -9.72
N GLY A 188 -1.11 5.23 -9.11
CA GLY A 188 -0.40 6.35 -9.73
C GLY A 188 -1.22 7.64 -9.81
N ARG A 189 -2.41 7.70 -9.20
CA ARG A 189 -3.31 8.87 -9.22
C ARG A 189 -3.73 9.23 -7.81
N ALA A 190 -3.67 10.51 -7.45
CA ALA A 190 -4.00 11.00 -6.11
C ALA A 190 -5.49 11.25 -5.87
N SER A 191 -6.37 10.49 -6.53
CA SER A 191 -7.83 10.58 -6.30
C SER A 191 -8.13 10.24 -4.84
N PRO A 192 -8.94 11.05 -4.13
CA PRO A 192 -9.24 10.79 -2.72
C PRO A 192 -10.30 9.70 -2.49
N ASN A 193 -10.99 9.26 -3.55
CA ASN A 193 -12.13 8.37 -3.44
C ASN A 193 -11.79 6.91 -3.77
N VAL A 194 -12.55 5.98 -3.20
CA VAL A 194 -12.34 4.52 -3.37
C VAL A 194 -13.36 3.86 -4.31
N PHE A 195 -14.37 4.58 -4.78
CA PHE A 195 -15.36 4.07 -5.75
C PHE A 195 -14.79 4.02 -7.18
N ASN A 196 -15.52 3.39 -8.10
CA ASN A 196 -15.09 3.26 -9.50
C ASN A 196 -15.50 4.45 -10.36
N GLY A 197 -14.64 4.84 -11.31
CA GLY A 197 -14.97 5.83 -12.33
C GLY A 197 -15.17 7.22 -11.76
N SER A 198 -16.05 8.02 -12.39
CA SER A 198 -16.36 9.37 -11.94
C SER A 198 -17.85 9.48 -11.60
N LEU A 199 -18.17 10.12 -10.47
CA LEU A 199 -19.54 10.45 -10.10
C LEU A 199 -19.86 11.86 -10.57
N LEU A 200 -20.97 11.99 -11.29
CA LEU A 200 -21.48 13.26 -11.81
C LEU A 200 -22.70 13.76 -11.04
N CYS A 201 -23.38 12.87 -10.31
CA CYS A 201 -24.56 13.16 -9.51
C CYS A 201 -24.37 12.68 -8.07
N ASP A 202 -25.09 13.29 -7.15
CA ASP A 202 -25.23 12.82 -5.77
C ASP A 202 -26.17 11.60 -5.68
N GLU A 203 -26.39 11.10 -4.46
CA GLU A 203 -27.26 9.95 -4.19
C GLU A 203 -28.73 10.20 -4.57
N ASP A 204 -29.17 11.46 -4.59
CA ASP A 204 -30.52 11.89 -4.97
C ASP A 204 -30.65 12.14 -6.49
N GLY A 205 -29.57 11.96 -7.26
CA GLY A 205 -29.54 12.13 -8.71
C GLY A 205 -29.34 13.59 -9.17
N ASN A 206 -29.10 14.53 -8.25
CA ASN A 206 -28.81 15.91 -8.60
C ASN A 206 -27.37 16.05 -9.10
N PRO A 207 -27.11 16.90 -10.11
CA PRO A 207 -25.77 17.10 -10.62
C PRO A 207 -24.85 17.72 -9.56
N LEU A 208 -23.67 17.14 -9.40
CA LEU A 208 -22.64 17.65 -8.51
C LEU A 208 -22.05 18.93 -9.08
N VAL A 209 -21.71 19.88 -8.20
CA VAL A 209 -21.03 21.13 -8.56
C VAL A 209 -19.71 20.85 -9.29
N GLN A 210 -19.01 19.78 -8.90
CA GLN A 210 -17.84 19.25 -9.60
C GLN A 210 -17.89 17.72 -9.59
N PRO A 211 -17.50 17.05 -10.70
CA PRO A 211 -17.37 15.60 -10.73
C PRO A 211 -16.41 15.07 -9.67
N LEU A 212 -16.84 14.09 -8.88
CA LEU A 212 -15.95 13.37 -7.98
C LEU A 212 -15.25 12.27 -8.76
N ARG A 213 -13.92 12.20 -8.63
CA ARG A 213 -13.10 11.24 -9.36
C ARG A 213 -12.73 10.10 -8.45
N GLY A 214 -13.11 8.88 -8.82
CA GLY A 214 -12.69 7.64 -8.19
C GLY A 214 -11.58 6.95 -8.96
N VAL A 215 -11.48 5.64 -8.76
CA VAL A 215 -10.46 4.79 -9.37
C VAL A 215 -10.89 4.37 -10.78
N LEU A 216 -10.06 4.72 -11.76
CA LEU A 216 -10.40 4.59 -13.19
C LEU A 216 -10.10 3.20 -13.77
N ALA A 217 -9.15 2.47 -13.19
CA ALA A 217 -8.70 1.18 -13.71
C ALA A 217 -8.15 0.29 -12.60
N ARG A 218 -8.12 -1.02 -12.87
CA ARG A 218 -7.54 -2.02 -11.96
C ARG A 218 -6.03 -1.81 -11.82
N SER A 219 -5.56 -1.67 -10.59
CA SER A 219 -4.14 -1.69 -10.22
C SER A 219 -3.63 -3.12 -10.05
N ASP A 220 -2.29 -3.27 -9.96
CA ASP A 220 -1.67 -4.57 -9.65
C ASP A 220 -1.89 -4.98 -8.19
N VAL A 221 -1.90 -4.00 -7.28
CA VAL A 221 -2.17 -4.18 -5.85
C VAL A 221 -3.49 -3.48 -5.51
N GLY A 222 -4.37 -4.18 -4.78
CA GLY A 222 -5.68 -3.70 -4.40
C GLY A 222 -5.70 -2.99 -3.05
N PHE A 223 -6.90 -2.56 -2.65
CA PHE A 223 -7.15 -1.97 -1.35
C PHE A 223 -8.44 -2.52 -0.75
N LEU A 224 -8.40 -2.87 0.53
CA LEU A 224 -9.58 -3.29 1.30
C LEU A 224 -9.71 -2.42 2.54
N HIS A 225 -10.93 -1.94 2.76
CA HIS A 225 -11.26 -1.17 3.94
C HIS A 225 -12.71 -1.43 4.31
N TRP A 226 -12.95 -1.71 5.59
CA TRP A 226 -14.29 -1.75 6.16
C TRP A 226 -14.69 -0.34 6.60
N SER A 227 -15.51 0.31 5.78
CA SER A 227 -16.10 1.62 6.05
C SER A 227 -17.52 1.69 5.51
N ARG A 228 -18.27 2.73 5.91
CA ARG A 228 -19.55 3.09 5.29
C ARG A 228 -19.40 3.37 3.79
N GLU A 229 -18.30 3.99 3.39
CA GLU A 229 -17.95 4.18 1.98
C GLU A 229 -17.54 2.83 1.37
N GLN A 230 -18.25 2.39 0.34
CA GLN A 230 -17.94 1.13 -0.32
C GLN A 230 -16.75 1.27 -1.27
N VAL A 231 -15.69 0.50 -1.00
CA VAL A 231 -14.56 0.37 -1.93
C VAL A 231 -15.06 -0.28 -3.24
N GLY A 232 -14.76 0.37 -4.37
CA GLY A 232 -15.15 -0.09 -5.69
C GLY A 232 -14.37 -1.32 -6.16
N SER A 233 -14.92 -2.01 -7.16
CA SER A 233 -14.30 -3.22 -7.71
C SER A 233 -12.89 -3.00 -8.29
N MET A 234 -12.56 -1.80 -8.79
CA MET A 234 -11.22 -1.53 -9.32
C MET A 234 -10.10 -1.69 -8.28
N LEU A 235 -10.43 -1.52 -6.98
CA LEU A 235 -9.52 -1.75 -5.86
C LEU A 235 -9.75 -3.11 -5.17
N LYS A 236 -10.99 -3.60 -5.12
CA LYS A 236 -11.32 -4.89 -4.49
C LYS A 236 -10.86 -6.10 -5.32
N THR A 237 -10.84 -6.00 -6.65
CA THR A 237 -10.36 -7.06 -7.56
C THR A 237 -9.11 -6.60 -8.33
N PRO A 238 -7.95 -6.44 -7.67
CA PRO A 238 -6.69 -6.10 -8.34
C PRO A 238 -6.27 -7.15 -9.36
N LYS A 239 -5.26 -6.84 -10.19
CA LYS A 239 -4.72 -7.79 -11.19
C LYS A 239 -3.95 -8.95 -10.56
N LEU A 240 -3.37 -8.74 -9.38
CA LEU A 240 -2.69 -9.76 -8.58
C LEU A 240 -3.40 -9.88 -7.23
N PRO A 241 -3.45 -11.06 -6.61
CA PRO A 241 -4.14 -11.28 -5.33
C PRO A 241 -3.32 -10.71 -4.16
N ILE A 242 -3.11 -9.39 -4.15
CA ILE A 242 -2.38 -8.64 -3.13
C ILE A 242 -3.20 -7.39 -2.81
N TRP A 243 -3.45 -7.13 -1.53
CA TRP A 243 -4.21 -5.98 -1.05
C TRP A 243 -3.49 -5.30 0.10
N VAL A 244 -3.52 -3.97 0.10
CA VAL A 244 -3.29 -3.18 1.31
C VAL A 244 -4.61 -3.10 2.07
N CYS A 245 -4.61 -3.44 3.34
CA CYS A 245 -5.78 -3.38 4.21
C CYS A 245 -5.66 -2.20 5.18
N ASN A 246 -6.74 -1.45 5.37
CA ASN A 246 -6.87 -0.49 6.46
C ASN A 246 -7.86 -1.03 7.51
N ILE A 247 -7.33 -1.41 8.67
CA ILE A 247 -8.04 -2.01 9.80
C ILE A 247 -7.88 -1.05 10.98
N ASN A 248 -8.95 -0.36 11.38
CA ASN A 248 -8.91 0.62 12.48
C ASN A 248 -7.80 1.69 12.35
N GLY A 249 -7.55 2.18 11.13
CA GLY A 249 -6.48 3.15 10.87
C GLY A 249 -5.06 2.54 10.84
N THR A 250 -4.97 1.22 11.01
CA THR A 250 -3.73 0.47 10.95
C THR A 250 -3.63 -0.26 9.63
N TYR A 251 -2.48 -0.10 8.96
CA TYR A 251 -2.24 -0.71 7.65
C TYR A 251 -1.53 -2.06 7.77
N GLY A 252 -1.91 -2.98 6.90
CA GLY A 252 -1.27 -4.28 6.69
C GLY A 252 -1.41 -4.74 5.24
N VAL A 253 -0.81 -5.88 4.92
CA VAL A 253 -0.87 -6.48 3.59
C VAL A 253 -1.46 -7.88 3.68
N LEU A 254 -2.44 -8.13 2.82
CA LEU A 254 -3.09 -9.41 2.62
C LEU A 254 -2.74 -9.91 1.22
N PHE A 255 -2.36 -11.18 1.06
CA PHE A 255 -1.98 -11.70 -0.26
C PHE A 255 -2.24 -13.19 -0.42
N SER A 256 -2.21 -13.67 -1.65
CA SER A 256 -2.20 -15.10 -2.00
C SER A 256 -1.10 -15.42 -3.00
N PHE A 257 -0.62 -16.66 -3.00
CA PHE A 257 0.32 -17.15 -4.01
C PHE A 257 -0.38 -17.52 -5.31
N ASN A 258 -1.68 -17.83 -5.27
CA ASN A 258 -2.42 -18.26 -6.45
C ASN A 258 -2.79 -17.04 -7.31
N ARG A 259 -1.99 -16.77 -8.34
CA ARG A 259 -2.24 -15.68 -9.31
C ARG A 259 -3.65 -15.71 -9.90
N SER A 260 -4.22 -16.89 -10.08
CA SER A 260 -5.53 -17.09 -10.70
C SER A 260 -6.71 -16.89 -9.73
N LEU A 261 -6.45 -16.62 -8.44
CA LEU A 261 -7.48 -16.50 -7.40
C LEU A 261 -8.62 -15.56 -7.82
N LEU A 262 -8.33 -14.42 -8.44
CA LEU A 262 -9.34 -13.42 -8.80
C LEU A 262 -9.84 -13.52 -10.25
N SER A 263 -9.35 -14.50 -11.01
CA SER A 263 -9.73 -14.70 -12.41
C SER A 263 -10.49 -16.01 -12.65
N ASP A 264 -10.39 -16.96 -11.73
CA ASP A 264 -11.09 -18.24 -11.80
C ASP A 264 -11.99 -18.40 -10.58
N TRP A 265 -13.30 -18.36 -10.80
CA TRP A 265 -14.31 -18.48 -9.74
C TRP A 265 -14.19 -19.78 -8.94
N LYS A 266 -13.64 -20.86 -9.52
CA LYS A 266 -13.42 -22.12 -8.80
C LYS A 266 -12.35 -21.99 -7.72
N MET A 267 -11.35 -21.13 -7.96
CA MET A 267 -10.28 -20.84 -7.01
C MET A 267 -10.78 -19.98 -5.84
N GLU A 268 -11.89 -19.25 -6.00
CA GLU A 268 -12.51 -18.44 -4.93
C GLU A 268 -13.39 -19.27 -3.97
N HIS A 269 -13.48 -20.61 -4.12
CA HIS A 269 -14.28 -21.47 -3.24
C HIS A 269 -13.63 -21.68 -1.86
N LEU A 270 -12.41 -22.23 -1.85
CA LEU A 270 -11.63 -22.53 -0.66
C LEU A 270 -10.16 -22.23 -0.94
N PHE A 271 -9.58 -21.26 -0.24
CA PHE A 271 -8.22 -20.79 -0.51
C PHE A 271 -7.53 -20.22 0.73
N HIS A 272 -6.22 -20.03 0.63
CA HIS A 272 -5.42 -19.41 1.68
C HIS A 272 -5.09 -17.95 1.36
N LEU A 273 -5.23 -17.10 2.39
CA LEU A 273 -4.72 -15.75 2.42
C LEU A 273 -3.65 -15.62 3.51
N TYR A 274 -2.64 -14.82 3.22
CA TYR A 274 -1.50 -14.57 4.08
C TYR A 274 -1.54 -13.12 4.51
N PHE A 275 -1.44 -12.88 5.82
CA PHE A 275 -1.54 -11.54 6.39
C PHE A 275 -0.28 -11.15 7.17
N TYR A 276 0.23 -9.97 6.85
CA TYR A 276 1.34 -9.33 7.55
C TYR A 276 0.99 -7.89 7.88
N ASN A 277 1.19 -7.49 9.12
CA ASN A 277 0.81 -6.17 9.61
C ASN A 277 2.00 -5.20 9.78
N GLY A 278 3.26 -5.67 9.73
CA GLY A 278 4.41 -4.78 9.90
C GLY A 278 4.85 -4.53 11.34
N GLN A 279 4.09 -4.97 12.35
CA GLN A 279 4.43 -4.77 13.75
C GLN A 279 5.64 -5.64 14.15
N PRO A 280 6.61 -5.09 14.91
CA PRO A 280 7.78 -5.84 15.38
C PRO A 280 7.44 -7.16 16.10
N THR A 281 6.31 -7.18 16.82
CA THR A 281 5.80 -8.32 17.59
C THR A 281 5.26 -9.47 16.75
N GLN A 282 4.91 -9.24 15.48
CA GLN A 282 4.52 -10.33 14.58
C GLN A 282 5.78 -11.10 14.17
N GLY A 283 5.91 -12.35 14.64
CA GLY A 283 7.07 -13.22 14.36
C GLY A 283 6.90 -14.12 13.13
N THR A 284 5.67 -14.35 12.68
CA THR A 284 5.35 -15.17 11.50
C THR A 284 4.16 -14.58 10.74
N THR A 285 4.05 -14.90 9.46
CA THR A 285 2.91 -14.52 8.62
C THR A 285 1.68 -15.30 9.06
N ALA A 286 0.56 -14.61 9.30
CA ALA A 286 -0.68 -15.29 9.64
C ALA A 286 -1.28 -15.92 8.39
N ILE A 287 -1.74 -17.16 8.52
CA ILE A 287 -2.34 -17.93 7.42
C ILE A 287 -3.82 -18.06 7.73
N LEU A 288 -4.66 -17.58 6.82
CA LEU A 288 -6.11 -17.62 6.91
C LEU A 288 -6.64 -18.59 5.87
N THR A 289 -7.53 -19.49 6.28
CA THR A 289 -8.32 -20.31 5.34
C THR A 289 -9.66 -19.64 5.13
N ILE A 290 -9.97 -19.32 3.87
CA ILE A 290 -11.18 -18.64 3.46
C ILE A 290 -12.06 -19.64 2.72
N ASP A 291 -13.27 -19.85 3.23
CA ASP A 291 -14.31 -20.64 2.58
C ASP A 291 -15.51 -19.75 2.28
N THR A 292 -15.85 -19.62 1.01
CA THR A 292 -16.92 -18.73 0.53
C THR A 292 -18.26 -19.43 0.36
N HIS A 293 -18.33 -20.75 0.57
CA HIS A 293 -19.53 -21.57 0.35
C HIS A 293 -20.07 -22.24 1.61
N SER A 294 -19.28 -22.34 2.68
CA SER A 294 -19.85 -22.77 3.95
C SER A 294 -20.74 -21.68 4.54
N HIS A 295 -22.06 -21.87 4.41
CA HIS A 295 -23.13 -21.02 4.96
C HIS A 295 -23.23 -21.08 6.50
N HIS A 296 -22.11 -21.23 7.22
CA HIS A 296 -22.12 -21.28 8.69
C HIS A 296 -22.65 -20.00 9.34
N TRP A 297 -22.78 -18.90 8.59
CA TRP A 297 -23.36 -17.66 9.10
C TRP A 297 -24.89 -17.73 9.32
N GLU A 298 -25.63 -18.61 8.62
CA GLU A 298 -27.09 -18.73 8.77
C GLU A 298 -27.54 -19.66 9.91
N SER A 299 -26.65 -20.48 10.46
CA SER A 299 -27.03 -21.52 11.43
C SER A 299 -26.76 -21.18 12.91
N GLY A 300 -26.39 -19.94 13.24
CA GLY A 300 -26.02 -19.57 14.63
C GLY A 300 -26.43 -18.18 15.13
N SER A 301 -27.11 -17.36 14.33
CA SER A 301 -27.43 -15.97 14.68
C SER A 301 -28.90 -15.74 15.04
N ILE A 302 -29.51 -16.63 15.83
CA ILE A 302 -30.82 -16.34 16.45
C ILE A 302 -30.69 -15.41 17.68
N ASP A 303 -29.50 -15.23 18.29
CA ASP A 303 -29.36 -14.39 19.49
C ASP A 303 -28.11 -13.48 19.51
N ASN A 304 -27.99 -12.56 18.55
CA ASN A 304 -27.17 -11.36 18.75
C ASN A 304 -27.78 -10.18 18.01
N GLN A 305 -28.73 -9.50 18.66
CA GLN A 305 -29.23 -8.16 18.30
C GLN A 305 -28.15 -7.08 18.56
N GLY A 306 -26.95 -7.28 18.04
CA GLY A 306 -25.87 -6.31 18.02
C GLY A 306 -25.69 -5.80 16.60
N ASP A 307 -25.94 -4.51 16.40
CA ASP A 307 -25.69 -3.81 15.15
C ASP A 307 -24.30 -4.20 14.57
N PRO A 308 -24.18 -4.74 13.35
CA PRO A 308 -22.88 -5.03 12.75
C PRO A 308 -21.98 -3.79 12.67
N GLU A 309 -22.55 -2.57 12.71
CA GLU A 309 -21.80 -1.31 12.82
C GLU A 309 -21.12 -1.10 14.20
N LYS A 310 -21.54 -1.81 15.26
CA LYS A 310 -20.91 -1.73 16.61
C LYS A 310 -19.72 -2.67 16.79
N ARG A 311 -19.42 -3.54 15.82
CA ARG A 311 -18.24 -4.41 15.88
C ARG A 311 -17.04 -3.60 15.38
N PHE A 312 -15.99 -3.49 16.19
CA PHE A 312 -14.75 -2.82 15.78
C PHE A 312 -14.25 -3.42 14.46
N PRO A 313 -13.89 -2.59 13.45
CA PRO A 313 -13.40 -3.08 12.16
C PRO A 313 -12.25 -4.06 12.34
N SER A 314 -12.45 -5.33 11.99
CA SER A 314 -11.40 -6.35 12.09
C SER A 314 -10.86 -6.74 10.71
N LEU A 315 -9.80 -7.53 10.68
CA LEU A 315 -9.33 -8.14 9.43
C LEU A 315 -10.44 -8.97 8.77
N GLU A 316 -11.22 -9.72 9.54
CA GLU A 316 -12.33 -10.52 9.02
C GLU A 316 -13.41 -9.67 8.35
N MET A 317 -13.82 -8.58 8.98
CA MET A 317 -14.79 -7.66 8.37
C MET A 317 -14.24 -7.09 7.08
N THR A 318 -12.96 -6.69 7.08
CA THR A 318 -12.27 -6.17 5.90
C THR A 318 -12.25 -7.18 4.76
N ILE A 319 -11.97 -8.46 5.03
CA ILE A 319 -12.03 -9.57 4.05
C ILE A 319 -13.45 -9.75 3.52
N ARG A 320 -14.45 -9.71 4.40
CA ARG A 320 -15.87 -9.85 4.02
C ARG A 320 -16.40 -8.72 3.15
N THR A 321 -15.71 -7.58 3.06
CA THR A 321 -16.06 -6.56 2.04
C THR A 321 -15.86 -7.05 0.60
N LYS A 322 -15.00 -8.06 0.39
CA LYS A 322 -14.74 -8.68 -0.92
C LYS A 322 -15.40 -10.05 -1.05
N TRP A 323 -15.34 -10.87 -0.01
CA TRP A 323 -15.95 -12.21 0.03
C TRP A 323 -17.04 -12.22 1.09
N GLU A 324 -18.20 -11.70 0.71
CA GLU A 324 -19.36 -11.60 1.58
C GLU A 324 -19.77 -12.99 2.10
N GLY A 325 -20.07 -13.08 3.40
CA GLY A 325 -20.49 -14.33 4.03
C GLY A 325 -19.38 -15.37 4.26
N ALA A 326 -18.13 -15.10 3.86
CA ALA A 326 -17.05 -16.08 3.97
C ALA A 326 -16.74 -16.48 5.43
N ALA A 327 -16.59 -17.79 5.64
CA ALA A 327 -16.02 -18.37 6.85
C ALA A 327 -14.49 -18.21 6.82
N ILE A 328 -13.92 -17.79 7.94
CA ILE A 328 -12.50 -17.47 8.07
C ILE A 328 -11.93 -18.25 9.24
N ASP A 329 -11.00 -19.16 8.96
CA ASP A 329 -10.22 -19.87 9.97
C ASP A 329 -8.81 -19.28 10.05
N TRP A 330 -8.39 -18.94 11.28
CA TRP A 330 -7.08 -18.38 11.58
C TRP A 330 -5.98 -19.44 11.75
N ASN A 331 -6.32 -20.72 11.57
CA ASN A 331 -5.40 -21.86 11.66
C ASN A 331 -4.58 -21.86 12.96
N GLY A 332 -5.21 -21.51 14.08
CA GLY A 332 -4.57 -21.41 15.41
C GLY A 332 -3.83 -20.10 15.69
N THR A 333 -3.82 -19.13 14.77
CA THR A 333 -3.27 -17.78 15.03
C THR A 333 -4.30 -16.91 15.75
N ALA A 334 -3.87 -16.05 16.68
CA ALA A 334 -4.77 -15.10 17.33
C ALA A 334 -5.27 -14.04 16.33
N PRO A 335 -6.58 -13.73 16.28
CA PRO A 335 -7.12 -12.72 15.38
C PRO A 335 -6.51 -11.33 15.60
N PHE A 336 -6.24 -10.61 14.50
CA PHE A 336 -5.87 -9.20 14.54
C PHE A 336 -7.12 -8.31 14.59
N PHE A 337 -7.19 -7.48 15.64
CA PHE A 337 -8.23 -6.49 15.84
C PHE A 337 -8.09 -5.29 14.90
#